data_AF-A0A077KMR6-F1
#
_entry.id   AF-A0A077KMR6-F1
#
_cell.length_a   1.000
_cell.length_b   1.000
_cell.length_c   1.000
_cell.angle_alpha   90.00
_cell.angle_beta   90.00
_cell.angle_gamma   90.00
#
_symmetry.space_group_name_H-M   'P 1'
#
loop_
_entity.id
_entity.type
_entity.pdbx_description
1 polymer ?
#
loop_
_entity_poly.entity_id
_entity_poly.type
_entity_poly.pdbx_seq_one_letter_code
_entity_poly.pdbx_strand_id
1 'polypeptide(L)'
;MKKTMTKQLKLAIVLLVTVASMGVNAQKKTTAKPSKSATESKTAKPTKQETMDWIGGKMKENLAGTLGDFRHFVSYSNGIFVYKKEAKMNEWYFTTIDLNTVKGMNSEYSKDFYVTGKKLVNTVLEGKEYGTEKDFLSISGPNYNDYSAPFNFTADQALVERLKKAFATLIEYNATQKGADEKF
;
A
#
# COMPACT_ATOMS: atom_id res chain seq x y z
N MET A 1 -54.88 12.25 -27.41
CA MET A 1 -55.39 11.69 -26.14
C MET A 1 -54.39 10.69 -25.58
N LYS A 2 -54.23 10.68 -24.25
CA LYS A 2 -53.50 9.74 -23.37
C LYS A 2 -51.95 9.74 -23.36
N LYS A 3 -51.43 10.53 -22.40
CA LYS A 3 -50.22 10.26 -21.58
C LYS A 3 -50.28 8.84 -20.99
N THR A 4 -49.11 8.18 -20.83
CA THR A 4 -48.81 7.47 -19.57
C THR A 4 -47.32 7.52 -19.25
N MET A 5 -47.04 7.85 -17.98
CA MET A 5 -45.75 8.13 -17.35
C MET A 5 -45.04 6.88 -16.79
N THR A 6 -43.71 6.97 -16.80
CA THR A 6 -42.72 6.65 -15.74
C THR A 6 -43.08 5.66 -14.62
N LYS A 7 -42.16 4.71 -14.35
CA LYS A 7 -41.86 4.24 -12.99
C LYS A 7 -40.36 4.05 -12.77
N GLN A 8 -39.78 4.99 -12.03
CA GLN A 8 -38.50 4.89 -11.34
C GLN A 8 -38.69 4.01 -10.10
N LEU A 9 -37.90 2.95 -9.93
CA LEU A 9 -37.92 2.14 -8.72
C LEU A 9 -36.78 2.60 -7.80
N LYS A 10 -37.13 3.39 -6.78
CA LYS A 10 -36.27 3.67 -5.61
C LYS A 10 -36.52 2.57 -4.59
N LEU A 11 -35.51 1.77 -4.24
CA LEU A 11 -35.56 0.92 -3.06
C LEU A 11 -34.96 1.68 -1.88
N ALA A 12 -35.82 2.10 -0.96
CA ALA A 12 -35.47 2.50 0.40
C ALA A 12 -35.74 1.30 1.31
N ILE A 13 -34.76 0.90 2.11
CA ILE A 13 -34.95 -0.09 3.18
C ILE A 13 -35.01 0.69 4.49
N VAL A 14 -36.18 0.65 5.11
CA VAL A 14 -36.51 1.27 6.39
C VAL A 14 -36.20 0.31 7.53
N LEU A 15 -35.66 0.89 8.61
CA LEU A 15 -35.40 0.32 9.93
C LEU A 15 -36.65 -0.35 10.54
N LEU A 16 -36.51 -1.51 11.19
CA LEU A 16 -37.49 -2.03 12.14
C LEU A 16 -36.82 -2.28 13.50
N VAL A 17 -37.35 -1.56 14.48
CA VAL A 17 -37.05 -1.63 15.91
C VAL A 17 -37.86 -2.77 16.53
N THR A 18 -37.26 -3.50 17.47
CA THR A 18 -38.06 -4.17 18.52
C THR A 18 -37.45 -3.87 19.88
N VAL A 19 -38.19 -3.11 20.67
CA VAL A 19 -37.99 -2.91 22.11
C VAL A 19 -38.75 -4.03 22.81
N ALA A 20 -38.09 -4.73 23.73
CA ALA A 20 -38.77 -5.50 24.76
C ALA A 20 -38.06 -5.24 26.09
N SER A 21 -38.61 -4.27 26.82
CA SER A 21 -38.38 -4.06 28.24
C SER A 21 -39.13 -5.15 29.02
N MET A 22 -38.53 -5.71 30.07
CA MET A 22 -39.09 -5.72 31.43
C MET A 22 -38.27 -6.64 32.34
N GLY A 23 -37.91 -6.11 33.50
CA GLY A 23 -37.21 -6.81 34.57
C GLY A 23 -36.85 -5.82 35.68
N VAL A 24 -37.86 -5.16 36.25
CA VAL A 24 -37.70 -4.31 37.44
C VAL A 24 -37.51 -5.22 38.64
N ASN A 25 -36.42 -5.03 39.38
CA ASN A 25 -36.49 -5.13 40.84
C ASN A 25 -35.49 -4.16 41.46
N ALA A 26 -36.01 -3.18 42.19
CA ALA A 26 -35.25 -2.16 42.89
C ALA A 26 -34.97 -2.62 44.32
N GLN A 27 -33.70 -2.62 44.78
CA GLN A 27 -33.42 -2.26 46.18
C GLN A 27 -31.94 -1.90 46.46
N LYS A 28 -31.78 -0.67 47.00
CA LYS A 28 -30.73 -0.16 47.92
C LYS A 28 -29.29 0.13 47.42
N LYS A 29 -29.01 1.45 47.36
CA LYS A 29 -27.81 2.18 47.83
C LYS A 29 -26.43 1.51 47.63
N THR A 30 -25.64 2.07 46.70
CA THR A 30 -24.30 2.64 46.99
C THR A 30 -23.77 3.40 45.78
N THR A 31 -23.17 4.56 46.03
CA THR A 31 -22.62 5.50 45.06
C THR A 31 -21.39 4.89 44.39
N ALA A 32 -21.56 4.26 43.22
CA ALA A 32 -20.44 3.83 42.39
C ALA A 32 -20.16 4.90 41.32
N LYS A 33 -19.00 5.55 41.46
CA LYS A 33 -18.35 6.42 40.49
C LYS A 33 -18.45 5.78 39.09
N PRO A 34 -18.86 6.51 38.03
CA PRO A 34 -18.84 5.94 36.69
C PRO A 34 -17.38 5.77 36.29
N SER A 35 -16.90 4.53 36.36
CA SER A 35 -15.73 4.10 35.59
C SER A 35 -16.13 4.20 34.12
N LYS A 36 -15.85 5.35 33.51
CA LYS A 36 -15.79 5.46 32.06
C LYS A 36 -14.72 4.45 31.64
N SER A 37 -15.15 3.35 31.05
CA SER A 37 -14.28 2.52 30.23
C SER A 37 -13.78 3.42 29.10
N ALA A 38 -12.62 4.03 29.30
CA ALA A 38 -11.85 4.65 28.25
C ALA A 38 -11.28 3.52 27.40
N THR A 39 -12.12 2.91 26.57
CA THR A 39 -11.61 2.29 25.35
C THR A 39 -11.32 3.45 24.39
N GLU A 40 -10.25 4.20 24.69
CA GLU A 40 -9.55 4.93 23.66
C GLU A 40 -9.08 3.87 22.67
N SER A 41 -9.81 3.74 21.57
CA SER A 41 -9.33 3.04 20.39
C SER A 41 -8.11 3.80 19.88
N LYS A 42 -6.95 3.62 20.53
CA LYS A 42 -5.66 3.84 19.90
C LYS A 42 -5.64 2.91 18.71
N THR A 43 -5.89 3.46 17.53
CA THR A 43 -5.63 2.77 16.27
C THR A 43 -4.18 2.30 16.35
N ALA A 44 -3.99 1.00 16.56
CA ALA A 44 -2.65 0.43 16.64
C ALA A 44 -1.92 0.75 15.34
N LYS A 45 -0.63 1.11 15.43
CA LYS A 45 0.22 1.31 14.26
C LYS A 45 0.21 0.01 13.43
N PRO A 46 0.02 0.07 12.09
CA PRO A 46 0.02 -1.13 11.26
C PRO A 46 1.35 -1.85 11.40
N THR A 47 1.34 -3.18 11.41
CA THR A 47 2.55 -4.01 11.45
C THR A 47 3.45 -3.79 10.22
N LYS A 48 4.69 -4.28 10.29
CA LYS A 48 5.61 -4.27 9.14
C LYS A 48 4.98 -4.95 7.92
N GLN A 49 4.37 -6.12 8.13
CA GLN A 49 3.75 -6.89 7.05
C GLN A 49 2.56 -6.15 6.44
N GLU A 50 1.63 -5.63 7.26
CA GLU A 50 0.49 -4.85 6.75
C GLU A 50 0.94 -3.60 5.98
N THR A 51 2.01 -2.95 6.44
CA THR A 51 2.61 -1.80 5.75
C THR A 51 3.16 -2.21 4.38
N MET A 52 3.92 -3.31 4.31
CA MET A 52 4.47 -3.82 3.06
C MET A 52 3.37 -4.29 2.10
N ASP A 53 2.35 -5.00 2.60
CA ASP A 53 1.24 -5.52 1.81
C ASP A 53 0.44 -4.39 1.19
N TRP A 54 0.19 -3.33 1.96
CA TRP A 54 -0.49 -2.14 1.46
C TRP A 54 0.33 -1.45 0.35
N ILE A 55 1.63 -1.25 0.57
CA ILE A 55 2.54 -0.68 -0.45
C ILE A 55 2.55 -1.54 -1.71
N GLY A 56 2.74 -2.85 -1.56
CA GLY A 56 2.76 -3.82 -2.67
C GLY A 56 1.46 -3.85 -3.46
N GLY A 57 0.32 -3.75 -2.77
CA GLY A 57 -1.00 -3.60 -3.39
C GLY A 57 -1.09 -2.33 -4.25
N LYS A 58 -0.62 -1.19 -3.73
CA LYS A 58 -0.61 0.08 -4.49
C LYS A 58 0.36 0.08 -5.65
N MET A 59 1.53 -0.55 -5.50
CA MET A 59 2.46 -0.79 -6.59
C MET A 59 1.83 -1.64 -7.70
N LYS A 60 1.08 -2.69 -7.35
CA LYS A 60 0.37 -3.53 -8.33
C LYS A 60 -0.72 -2.74 -9.07
N GLU A 61 -1.57 -2.02 -8.32
CA GLU A 61 -2.66 -1.21 -8.89
C GLU A 61 -2.16 -0.12 -9.85
N ASN A 62 -0.96 0.41 -9.61
CA ASN A 62 -0.41 1.54 -10.36
C ASN A 62 0.79 1.15 -11.23
N LEU A 63 1.02 -0.15 -11.44
CA LEU A 63 2.06 -0.62 -12.35
C LEU A 63 1.69 -0.14 -13.77
N ALA A 64 2.40 0.87 -14.25
CA ALA A 64 2.05 1.57 -15.48
C ALA A 64 2.93 1.10 -16.62
N GLY A 65 2.33 0.72 -17.74
CA GLY A 65 3.00 0.66 -19.03
C GLY A 65 2.80 1.99 -19.75
N THR A 66 3.83 2.82 -19.84
CA THR A 66 3.77 3.99 -20.73
C THR A 66 4.17 3.54 -22.14
N LEU A 67 3.28 3.75 -23.11
CA LEU A 67 3.53 3.72 -24.56
C LEU A 67 4.49 2.61 -25.02
N GLY A 68 3.96 1.39 -25.19
CA GLY A 68 4.68 0.27 -25.80
C GLY A 68 5.25 -0.76 -24.83
N ASP A 69 5.44 -0.41 -23.56
CA ASP A 69 5.93 -1.34 -22.53
C ASP A 69 4.78 -1.95 -21.73
N PHE A 70 4.35 -3.17 -22.05
CA PHE A 70 3.39 -3.91 -21.23
C PHE A 70 4.11 -4.49 -19.99
N ARG A 71 4.15 -3.71 -18.91
CA ARG A 71 4.61 -4.21 -17.60
C ARG A 71 3.51 -5.10 -17.02
N HIS A 72 3.86 -6.33 -16.66
CA HIS A 72 2.94 -7.30 -16.09
C HIS A 72 3.36 -7.66 -14.68
N PHE A 73 2.44 -7.53 -13.73
CA PHE A 73 2.60 -8.07 -12.39
C PHE A 73 2.83 -9.59 -12.47
N VAL A 74 3.86 -10.08 -11.78
CA VAL A 74 4.19 -11.52 -11.70
C VAL A 74 3.81 -12.05 -10.33
N SER A 75 4.36 -11.48 -9.27
CA SER A 75 4.12 -11.95 -7.90
C SER A 75 4.38 -10.87 -6.87
N TYR A 76 3.82 -11.08 -5.69
CA TYR A 76 4.14 -10.33 -4.49
C TYR A 76 4.07 -11.28 -3.28
N SER A 77 5.13 -11.33 -2.48
CA SER A 77 5.17 -12.10 -1.25
C SER A 77 6.25 -11.58 -0.31
N ASN A 78 5.94 -11.42 0.98
CA ASN A 78 6.89 -11.05 2.04
C ASN A 78 7.77 -9.82 1.69
N GLY A 79 7.17 -8.77 1.12
CA GLY A 79 7.89 -7.56 0.72
C GLY A 79 8.65 -7.66 -0.61
N ILE A 80 8.64 -8.81 -1.28
CA ILE A 80 9.25 -8.99 -2.61
C ILE A 80 8.18 -8.79 -3.68
N PHE A 81 8.30 -7.72 -4.45
CA PHE A 81 7.42 -7.40 -5.58
C PHE A 81 8.12 -7.72 -6.89
N VAL A 82 7.48 -8.51 -7.76
CA VAL A 82 8.04 -8.89 -9.06
C VAL A 82 7.09 -8.49 -10.17
N TYR A 83 7.62 -7.81 -11.18
CA TYR A 83 6.95 -7.59 -12.45
C TYR A 83 7.86 -7.97 -13.61
N LYS A 84 7.29 -8.19 -14.78
CA LYS A 84 8.04 -8.38 -16.02
C LYS A 84 7.69 -7.32 -17.05
N LYS A 85 8.63 -7.00 -17.93
CA LYS A 85 8.40 -6.15 -19.11
C LYS A 85 9.03 -6.81 -20.33
N GLU A 86 8.41 -6.64 -21.49
CA GLU A 86 8.99 -7.13 -22.73
C GLU A 86 10.28 -6.34 -23.03
N ALA A 87 11.34 -7.06 -23.40
CA ALA A 87 12.63 -6.51 -23.82
C ALA A 87 12.68 -6.38 -25.34
N LYS A 88 12.33 -7.48 -26.00
CA LYS A 88 12.21 -7.72 -27.44
C LYS A 88 11.17 -8.83 -27.63
N MET A 89 10.78 -9.10 -28.87
CA MET A 89 9.86 -10.18 -29.19
C MET A 89 10.28 -11.50 -28.53
N ASN A 90 9.44 -12.02 -27.63
CA ASN A 90 9.66 -13.25 -26.84
C ASN A 90 10.82 -13.20 -25.83
N GLU A 91 11.30 -12.01 -25.44
CA GLU A 91 12.29 -11.83 -24.39
C GLU A 91 11.72 -10.94 -23.27
N TRP A 92 11.81 -11.41 -22.02
CA TRP A 92 11.24 -10.70 -20.87
C TRP A 92 12.30 -10.28 -19.86
N TYR A 93 12.29 -9.02 -19.45
CA TYR A 93 12.98 -8.60 -18.23
C TYR A 93 12.08 -8.84 -17.03
N PHE A 94 12.60 -9.50 -16.00
CA PHE A 94 11.98 -9.61 -14.68
C PHE A 94 12.65 -8.60 -13.75
N THR A 95 11.86 -7.71 -13.17
CA THR A 95 12.31 -6.76 -12.17
C THR A 95 11.73 -7.15 -10.81
N THR A 96 12.63 -7.35 -9.85
CA THR A 96 12.33 -7.60 -8.45
C THR A 96 12.60 -6.33 -7.65
N ILE A 97 11.68 -5.99 -6.75
CA ILE A 97 11.79 -4.90 -5.79
C ILE A 97 11.68 -5.49 -4.39
N ASP A 98 12.68 -5.28 -3.54
CA ASP A 98 12.70 -5.80 -2.16
C ASP A 98 12.44 -4.69 -1.13
N LEU A 99 11.19 -4.62 -0.65
CA LEU A 99 10.76 -3.66 0.36
C LEU A 99 11.47 -3.82 1.71
N ASN A 100 12.06 -4.99 2.01
CA ASN A 100 12.82 -5.20 3.26
C ASN A 100 14.16 -4.47 3.26
N THR A 101 14.68 -4.13 2.09
CA THR A 101 15.95 -3.40 1.94
C THR A 101 15.78 -1.89 2.02
N VAL A 102 14.54 -1.38 2.04
CA VAL A 102 14.26 0.05 2.10
C VAL A 102 14.77 0.63 3.43
N LYS A 103 15.65 1.62 3.34
CA LYS A 103 16.28 2.29 4.50
C LYS A 103 16.20 3.80 4.43
N GLY A 104 15.79 4.37 3.29
CA GLY A 104 15.66 5.81 3.13
C GLY A 104 14.62 6.21 2.11
N MET A 105 14.28 7.49 2.11
CA MET A 105 13.51 8.17 1.10
C MET A 105 14.06 9.59 0.93
N ASN A 106 13.74 10.25 -0.19
CA ASN A 106 14.15 11.63 -0.48
C ASN A 106 13.87 12.61 0.66
N SER A 107 14.58 13.74 0.67
CA SER A 107 14.32 14.82 1.64
C SER A 107 12.93 15.46 1.40
N GLU A 108 12.39 16.05 2.47
CA GLU A 108 11.05 16.66 2.52
C GLU A 108 10.81 17.77 1.47
N TYR A 109 11.87 18.31 0.85
CA TYR A 109 11.82 19.42 -0.12
C TYR A 109 11.93 18.98 -1.58
N SER A 110 12.11 17.69 -1.85
CA SER A 110 12.15 17.18 -3.22
C SER A 110 10.75 17.07 -3.82
N LYS A 111 10.59 17.56 -5.07
CA LYS A 111 9.38 17.31 -5.87
C LYS A 111 9.28 15.85 -6.34
N ASP A 112 10.40 15.13 -6.29
CA ASP A 112 10.50 13.72 -6.61
C ASP A 112 10.43 12.88 -5.33
N PHE A 113 9.52 11.93 -5.31
CA PHE A 113 9.40 10.88 -4.32
C PHE A 113 10.14 9.63 -4.79
N TYR A 114 11.29 9.35 -4.19
CA TYR A 114 12.06 8.14 -4.39
C TYR A 114 12.44 7.51 -3.04
N VAL A 115 12.63 6.20 -3.06
CA VAL A 115 13.05 5.41 -1.90
C VAL A 115 14.39 4.75 -2.19
N THR A 116 15.19 4.52 -1.14
CA THR A 116 16.55 3.97 -1.25
C THR A 116 16.74 2.77 -0.36
N GLY A 117 17.60 1.85 -0.79
CA GLY A 117 17.90 0.60 -0.11
C GLY A 117 18.98 -0.17 -0.86
N LYS A 118 19.85 -0.89 -0.16
CA LYS A 118 20.91 -1.68 -0.80
C LYS A 118 20.28 -2.81 -1.62
N LYS A 119 20.62 -2.89 -2.91
CA LYS A 119 20.07 -3.87 -3.87
C LYS A 119 18.53 -3.85 -3.94
N LEU A 120 17.94 -2.66 -3.76
CA LEU A 120 16.48 -2.49 -3.71
C LEU A 120 15.78 -2.99 -4.97
N VAL A 121 16.38 -2.74 -6.13
CA VAL A 121 15.84 -3.17 -7.43
C VAL A 121 16.86 -4.08 -8.11
N ASN A 122 16.42 -5.24 -8.58
CA ASN A 122 17.20 -6.11 -9.44
C ASN A 122 16.41 -6.40 -10.73
N THR A 123 17.02 -6.24 -11.90
CA THR A 123 16.38 -6.55 -13.19
C THR A 123 17.22 -7.55 -13.97
N VAL A 124 16.62 -8.69 -14.30
CA VAL A 124 17.28 -9.81 -14.98
C VAL A 124 16.52 -10.15 -16.25
N LEU A 125 17.23 -10.45 -17.33
CA LEU A 125 16.61 -11.01 -18.53
C LEU A 125 16.26 -12.49 -18.28
N GLU A 126 15.09 -12.93 -18.74
CA GLU A 126 14.65 -14.33 -18.61
C GLU A 126 15.75 -15.30 -19.06
N GLY A 127 16.05 -16.29 -18.21
CA GLY A 127 17.11 -17.28 -18.47
C GLY A 127 18.55 -16.78 -18.28
N LYS A 128 18.78 -15.58 -17.74
CA LYS A 128 20.11 -15.08 -17.35
C LYS A 128 20.30 -15.12 -15.84
N GLU A 129 21.55 -15.28 -15.41
CA GLU A 129 21.93 -15.29 -13.98
C GLU A 129 22.29 -13.89 -13.45
N TYR A 130 22.72 -12.99 -14.34
CA TYR A 130 23.21 -11.66 -13.97
C TYR A 130 22.28 -10.57 -14.50
N GLY A 131 21.98 -9.59 -13.64
CA GLY A 131 21.10 -8.47 -13.91
C GLY A 131 21.70 -7.13 -13.52
N THR A 132 20.89 -6.09 -13.66
CA THR A 132 21.22 -4.74 -13.18
C THR A 132 20.62 -4.54 -11.79
N GLU A 133 21.47 -4.20 -10.82
CA GLU A 133 21.07 -3.78 -9.48
C GLU A 133 21.00 -2.25 -9.40
N LYS A 134 19.97 -1.71 -8.73
CA LYS A 134 19.87 -0.29 -8.35
C LYS A 134 19.53 -0.17 -6.87
N ASP A 135 20.13 0.82 -6.22
CA ASP A 135 19.90 1.12 -4.80
C ASP A 135 18.75 2.11 -4.55
N PHE A 136 18.00 2.44 -5.59
CA PHE A 136 16.89 3.39 -5.52
C PHE A 136 15.72 2.97 -6.41
N LEU A 137 14.54 3.42 -6.02
CA LEU A 137 13.29 3.25 -6.75
C LEU A 137 12.53 4.57 -6.76
N SER A 138 12.22 5.06 -7.97
CA SER A 138 11.31 6.20 -8.12
C SER A 138 9.86 5.74 -7.92
N ILE A 139 9.12 6.45 -7.07
CA ILE A 139 7.70 6.23 -6.81
C ILE A 139 6.86 7.29 -7.55
N SER A 140 7.18 8.58 -7.41
CA SER A 140 6.41 9.67 -8.08
C SER A 140 7.29 10.89 -8.33
N GLY A 141 7.20 11.55 -9.47
CA GLY A 141 7.96 12.78 -9.77
C GLY A 141 8.24 12.97 -11.26
N PRO A 142 8.56 14.19 -11.74
CA PRO A 142 9.07 14.42 -13.09
C PRO A 142 10.34 13.58 -13.30
N ASN A 143 10.15 12.50 -14.02
CA ASN A 143 11.18 11.52 -14.31
C ASN A 143 12.22 12.13 -15.25
N TYR A 144 13.19 12.87 -14.70
CA TYR A 144 14.28 13.44 -15.47
C TYR A 144 15.26 12.32 -15.86
N ASN A 145 15.01 11.73 -17.03
CA ASN A 145 15.92 10.95 -17.88
C ASN A 145 15.93 9.41 -17.79
N ASP A 146 15.23 8.76 -16.87
CA ASP A 146 15.22 7.29 -16.83
C ASP A 146 13.81 6.78 -17.15
N TYR A 147 13.55 6.31 -18.38
CA TYR A 147 12.28 5.78 -18.89
C TYR A 147 11.64 4.63 -18.06
N SER A 148 12.14 4.35 -16.87
CA SER A 148 11.90 3.17 -16.05
C SER A 148 11.08 3.40 -14.77
N ALA A 149 10.45 4.56 -14.55
CA ALA A 149 9.51 4.72 -13.42
C ALA A 149 8.38 3.68 -13.56
N PRO A 150 8.36 2.60 -12.76
CA PRO A 150 7.48 1.47 -13.00
C PRO A 150 6.01 1.80 -12.73
N PHE A 151 5.79 2.83 -11.92
CA PHE A 151 4.49 3.16 -11.35
C PHE A 151 4.02 4.55 -11.77
N ASN A 152 2.73 4.70 -12.01
CA ASN A 152 2.10 6.00 -12.28
C ASN A 152 1.24 6.45 -11.10
N PHE A 153 1.88 6.98 -10.06
CA PHE A 153 1.19 7.57 -8.91
C PHE A 153 0.90 9.07 -9.07
N THR A 154 1.48 9.72 -10.09
CA THR A 154 1.52 11.19 -10.24
C THR A 154 0.13 11.84 -10.31
N ALA A 155 -0.88 11.13 -10.83
CA ALA A 155 -2.25 11.63 -10.93
C ALA A 155 -2.99 11.72 -9.58
N ASP A 156 -2.57 10.98 -8.55
CA ASP A 156 -3.22 10.96 -7.22
C ASP A 156 -2.25 11.42 -6.12
N GLN A 157 -2.23 12.73 -5.89
CA GLN A 157 -1.38 13.34 -4.86
C GLN A 157 -1.73 12.87 -3.44
N ALA A 158 -2.99 12.56 -3.15
CA ALA A 158 -3.40 12.05 -1.84
C ALA A 158 -2.88 10.62 -1.61
N LEU A 159 -2.77 9.81 -2.65
CA LEU A 159 -2.10 8.51 -2.60
C LEU A 159 -0.59 8.68 -2.42
N VAL A 160 0.06 9.60 -3.12
CA VAL A 160 1.49 9.89 -2.96
C VAL A 160 1.83 10.25 -1.51
N GLU A 161 1.05 11.12 -0.87
CA GLU A 161 1.26 11.49 0.54
C GLU A 161 1.02 10.32 1.51
N ARG A 162 0.06 9.43 1.22
CA ARG A 162 -0.13 8.20 2.00
C ARG A 162 1.03 7.22 1.81
N LEU A 163 1.56 7.10 0.59
CA LEU A 163 2.73 6.27 0.31
C LEU A 163 3.97 6.80 1.04
N LYS A 164 4.22 8.12 1.04
CA LYS A 164 5.33 8.71 1.84
C LYS A 164 5.25 8.30 3.31
N LYS A 165 4.06 8.37 3.92
CA LYS A 165 3.85 7.95 5.32
C LYS A 165 4.06 6.44 5.52
N ALA A 166 3.59 5.62 4.59
CA ALA A 166 3.77 4.17 4.63
C ALA A 166 5.26 3.79 4.49
N PHE A 167 6.00 4.42 3.58
CA PHE A 167 7.43 4.20 3.41
C PHE A 167 8.24 4.72 4.59
N ALA A 168 7.90 5.87 5.17
CA ALA A 168 8.51 6.33 6.43
C ALA A 168 8.34 5.29 7.55
N THR A 169 7.12 4.74 7.69
CA THR A 169 6.83 3.69 8.65
C THR A 169 7.63 2.40 8.37
N LEU A 170 7.76 2.01 7.10
CA LEU A 170 8.55 0.86 6.69
C LEU A 170 10.05 1.05 6.97
N ILE A 171 10.59 2.26 6.76
CA ILE A 171 11.98 2.61 7.08
C ILE A 171 12.23 2.42 8.58
N GLU A 172 11.32 2.90 9.43
CA GLU A 172 11.40 2.68 10.88
C GLU A 172 11.41 1.18 11.22
N TYR A 173 10.50 0.39 10.63
CA TYR A 173 10.48 -1.06 10.84
C TYR A 173 11.79 -1.72 10.41
N ASN A 174 12.31 -1.38 9.23
CA ASN A 174 13.56 -1.93 8.73
C ASN A 174 14.77 -1.45 9.55
N ALA A 175 14.70 -0.30 10.23
CA ALA A 175 15.78 0.19 11.10
C ALA A 175 15.87 -0.58 12.43
N THR A 176 14.74 -1.12 12.92
CA THR A 176 14.66 -1.79 14.23
C THR A 176 15.24 -3.21 14.29
N GLN A 177 15.50 -3.87 13.15
CA GLN A 177 16.25 -5.14 13.07
C GLN A 177 17.78 -4.93 13.09
N LYS A 178 18.30 -4.31 14.16
CA LYS A 178 19.73 -4.40 14.52
C LYS A 178 19.86 -5.22 15.81
N GLY A 179 19.73 -6.53 15.69
CA GLY A 179 20.13 -7.52 16.69
C GLY A 179 21.01 -8.58 16.02
N ALA A 180 22.17 -8.87 16.59
CA ALA A 180 23.31 -9.52 15.93
C ALA A 180 23.16 -11.03 15.61
N ASP A 181 21.97 -11.63 15.74
CA ASP A 181 21.79 -13.09 15.70
C ASP A 181 20.73 -13.62 14.71
N GLU A 182 20.17 -12.80 13.82
CA GLU A 182 19.24 -13.33 12.81
C GLU A 182 20.01 -13.85 11.58
N LYS A 183 20.34 -15.14 11.60
CA LYS A 183 20.62 -15.91 10.38
C LYS A 183 19.34 -16.05 9.56
N PHE A 184 19.51 -15.89 8.24
CA PHE A 184 18.51 -16.11 7.18
C PHE A 184 17.78 -17.45 7.29
#